data_AF-A0A8T6T9X2-F1
#
_entry.id   AF-A0A8T6T9X2-F1
#
_cell.length_a   1.000
_cell.length_b   1.000
_cell.length_c   1.000
_cell.angle_alpha   90.00
_cell.angle_beta   90.00
_cell.angle_gamma   90.00
#
_symmetry.space_group_name_H-M   'P 1'
#
loop_
_entity.id
_entity.type
_entity.pdbx_description
1 polymer ?
#
loop_
_entity_poly.entity_id
_entity_poly.type
_entity_poly.pdbx_seq_one_letter_code
_entity_poly.pdbx_strand_id
1 'polypeptide(L)' 'GKEYKLRADIATDRTGAYVWEEITFDANGSEGDIVSYLWDFGEGDVVRGKNVTRAFEESAYYNVYLTVTDSK' A
#
# COMPACT_ATOMS: atom_id res chain seq x y z
N GLY A 1 27.50 9.19 10.37
CA GLY A 1 26.61 8.06 10.72
C GLY A 1 25.69 7.80 9.55
N LYS A 2 25.41 6.56 9.19
CA LYS A 2 24.45 6.28 8.11
C LYS A 2 23.06 6.72 8.57
N GLU A 3 22.45 7.61 7.80
CA GLU A 3 21.06 8.01 7.97
C GLU A 3 20.19 6.80 7.62
N TYR A 4 19.49 6.24 8.60
CA TYR A 4 18.50 5.19 8.36
C TYR A 4 17.21 5.90 7.95
N LYS A 5 17.06 6.15 6.66
CA LYS A 5 15.85 6.78 6.14
C LYS A 5 14.84 5.70 5.80
N LEU A 6 13.91 5.44 6.71
CA LEU A 6 12.69 4.68 6.39
C LEU A 6 11.87 5.53 5.41
N ARG A 7 11.53 4.96 4.25
CA ARG A 7 10.70 5.60 3.23
C ARG A 7 9.63 4.63 2.77
N ALA A 8 8.36 5.02 2.91
CA ALA A 8 7.26 4.36 2.21
C ALA A 8 7.22 4.84 0.75
N ASP A 9 6.92 3.92 -0.14
CA ASP A 9 6.68 4.18 -1.56
C ASP A 9 5.52 3.30 -2.01
N ILE A 10 4.60 3.90 -2.78
CA ILE A 10 3.40 3.24 -3.30
C ILE A 10 3.48 3.20 -4.82
N ALA A 11 3.32 2.01 -5.39
CA ALA A 11 3.13 1.80 -6.81
C ALA A 11 1.84 1.02 -7.06
N THR A 12 1.27 1.20 -8.25
CA THR A 12 0.10 0.49 -8.74
C THR A 12 0.14 0.40 -10.25
N ASP A 13 -0.46 -0.64 -10.83
CA ASP A 13 -0.61 -0.79 -12.28
C ASP A 13 -1.63 0.20 -12.85
N ARG A 14 -2.62 0.61 -12.04
CA ARG A 14 -3.69 1.54 -12.42
C ARG A 14 -4.27 2.31 -11.23
N THR A 15 -4.86 3.46 -11.53
CA THR A 15 -5.54 4.32 -10.55
C THR A 15 -7.06 4.42 -10.79
N GLY A 16 -7.58 3.64 -11.72
CA GLY A 16 -9.00 3.52 -12.02
C GLY A 16 -9.33 2.16 -12.60
N ALA A 17 -10.47 1.61 -12.19
CA ALA A 17 -11.00 0.33 -12.63
C ALA A 17 -12.52 0.32 -12.47
N TYR A 18 -13.21 -0.65 -13.08
CA TYR A 18 -14.62 -0.86 -12.79
C TYR A 18 -14.79 -1.51 -11.41
N VAL A 19 -15.98 -1.38 -10.82
CA VAL A 19 -16.30 -2.08 -9.57
C VAL A 19 -16.01 -3.58 -9.72
N TRP A 20 -15.49 -4.19 -8.66
CA TRP A 20 -15.04 -5.58 -8.62
C TRP A 20 -13.84 -5.94 -9.50
N GLU A 21 -13.26 -5.02 -10.26
CA GLU A 21 -11.98 -5.25 -10.91
C GLU A 21 -10.81 -5.11 -9.94
N GLU A 22 -9.86 -6.03 -10.04
CA GLU A 22 -8.69 -6.10 -9.17
C GLU A 22 -7.59 -5.11 -9.57
N ILE A 23 -7.18 -4.24 -8.66
CA ILE A 23 -6.00 -3.37 -8.78
C ILE A 23 -4.90 -3.94 -7.89
N THR A 24 -3.66 -3.97 -8.40
CA THR A 24 -2.51 -4.44 -7.63
C THR A 24 -1.69 -3.27 -7.13
N PHE A 25 -1.46 -3.23 -5.82
CA PHE A 25 -0.63 -2.25 -5.17
C PHE A 25 0.63 -2.90 -4.64
N ASP A 26 1.77 -2.24 -4.80
CA ASP A 26 3.04 -2.72 -4.30
C ASP A 26 3.86 -1.65 -3.61
N ALA A 27 4.64 -2.09 -2.63
CA ALA A 27 5.56 -1.27 -1.85
C ALA A 27 7.03 -1.52 -2.22
N ASN A 28 7.33 -1.95 -3.46
CA ASN A 28 8.69 -2.37 -3.82
C ASN A 28 9.71 -1.23 -3.80
N GLY A 29 9.28 0.02 -4.02
CA GLY A 29 10.13 1.20 -3.90
C GLY A 29 10.37 1.67 -2.46
N SER A 30 9.79 1.01 -1.45
CA SER A 30 9.99 1.37 -0.05
C SER A 30 11.40 1.01 0.40
N GLU A 31 12.03 1.87 1.19
CA GLU A 31 13.42 1.74 1.63
C GLU A 31 13.54 1.72 3.15
N GLY A 32 14.48 0.93 3.67
CA GLY A 32 14.75 0.77 5.11
C GLY A 32 14.83 -0.70 5.55
N ASP A 33 15.09 -0.94 6.83
CA ASP A 33 15.08 -2.28 7.44
C ASP A 33 13.63 -2.72 7.75
N ILE A 34 12.75 -2.69 6.74
CA ILE A 34 11.29 -2.85 6.86
C ILE A 34 10.92 -4.27 7.30
N VAL A 35 10.10 -4.37 8.35
CA VAL A 35 9.58 -5.63 8.89
C VAL A 35 8.08 -5.82 8.63
N SER A 36 7.33 -4.75 8.34
CA SER A 36 5.92 -4.87 8.00
C SER A 36 5.41 -3.77 7.07
N TYR A 37 4.39 -4.15 6.28
CA TYR A 37 3.65 -3.30 5.36
C TYR A 37 2.16 -3.40 5.71
N LEU A 38 1.53 -2.25 5.94
CA LEU A 38 0.11 -2.15 6.27
C LEU A 38 -0.55 -1.16 5.33
N TRP A 39 -1.56 -1.63 4.61
CA TRP A 39 -2.33 -0.85 3.64
C TRP A 39 -3.70 -0.50 4.22
N ASP A 40 -4.09 0.75 4.07
CA ASP A 40 -5.45 1.24 4.34
C ASP A 40 -6.03 1.77 3.02
N PHE A 41 -7.18 1.23 2.64
CA PHE A 41 -7.89 1.57 1.41
C PHE A 41 -9.10 2.49 1.64
N GLY A 42 -9.32 2.94 2.88
CA GLY A 42 -10.43 3.81 3.27
C GLY A 42 -11.75 3.10 3.55
N GLU A 43 -11.75 1.75 3.55
CA GLU A 43 -12.95 0.91 3.74
C GLU A 43 -13.11 0.43 5.19
N GLY A 44 -12.25 0.88 6.11
CA GLY A 44 -12.30 0.56 7.54
C GLY A 44 -11.42 -0.62 7.97
N ASP A 45 -11.00 -1.46 7.03
CA ASP A 45 -10.06 -2.56 7.27
C ASP A 45 -8.67 -2.31 6.67
N VAL A 46 -7.65 -2.87 7.33
CA VAL A 46 -6.26 -2.82 6.87
C VAL A 46 -5.78 -4.16 6.32
N VAL A 47 -4.93 -4.12 5.30
CA VAL A 47 -4.31 -5.32 4.69
C VAL A 47 -2.83 -5.36 4.98
N ARG A 48 -2.31 -6.56 5.25
CA ARG A 48 -0.88 -6.78 5.42
C ARG A 48 -0.29 -7.44 4.17
N GLY A 49 0.90 -6.98 3.79
CA GLY A 49 1.66 -7.57 2.70
C GLY A 49 2.44 -6.53 1.92
N LYS A 50 3.59 -6.92 1.38
CA LYS A 50 4.41 -6.04 0.55
C LYS A 50 3.71 -5.70 -0.77
N ASN A 51 3.00 -6.67 -1.33
CA ASN A 51 2.13 -6.50 -2.50
C ASN A 51 0.74 -7.00 -2.10
N VAL A 52 -0.30 -6.28 -2.51
CA VAL A 52 -1.70 -6.61 -2.20
C VAL A 52 -2.57 -6.35 -3.43
N THR A 53 -3.60 -7.16 -3.59
CA THR A 53 -4.61 -6.99 -4.64
C THR A 53 -5.94 -6.63 -3.98
N ARG A 54 -6.61 -5.62 -4.54
CA ARG A 54 -7.91 -5.14 -4.04
C ARG A 54 -8.87 -4.87 -5.17
N ALA A 55 -10.14 -5.09 -4.90
CA ALA A 55 -11.24 -4.66 -5.74
C ALA A 55 -12.21 -3.86 -4.88
N PHE A 56 -12.82 -2.82 -5.46
CA PHE A 56 -13.71 -1.90 -4.75
C PHE A 56 -15.16 -2.16 -5.15
N GLU A 57 -16.06 -2.21 -4.16
CA GLU A 57 -17.47 -2.56 -4.38
C GLU A 57 -18.28 -1.38 -4.94
N GLU A 58 -17.90 -0.16 -4.57
CA GLU A 58 -18.58 1.07 -4.95
C GLU A 58 -17.74 1.93 -5.89
N SER A 59 -18.42 2.69 -6.76
CA SER A 59 -17.74 3.66 -7.62
C SER A 59 -17.50 4.94 -6.83
N ALA A 60 -16.28 5.10 -6.33
CA ALA A 60 -15.86 6.26 -5.55
C ALA A 60 -14.35 6.55 -5.73
N TYR A 61 -13.91 7.67 -5.17
CA TYR A 61 -12.48 7.96 -4.99
C TYR A 61 -12.04 7.47 -3.63
N TYR A 62 -11.02 6.60 -3.61
CA TYR A 62 -10.45 6.02 -2.40
C TYR A 62 -9.06 6.59 -2.16
N ASN A 63 -8.80 7.03 -0.93
CA ASN A 63 -7.44 7.38 -0.52
C ASN A 63 -6.73 6.10 -0.06
N VAL A 64 -5.59 5.80 -0.69
CA VAL A 64 -4.77 4.62 -0.35
C VAL A 64 -3.56 5.08 0.47
N TYR A 65 -3.40 4.52 1.65
CA TYR A 65 -2.29 4.80 2.55
C TYR A 65 -1.45 3.53 2.77
N LEU A 66 -0.14 3.69 2.73
CA LEU A 66 0.83 2.67 3.11
C LEU A 66 1.56 3.12 4.38
N THR A 67 1.50 2.28 5.40
CA THR A 67 2.39 2.38 6.57
C THR A 67 3.45 1.29 6.47
N VAL A 68 4.72 1.69 6.49
CA VAL A 68 5.86 0.78 6.63
C VAL A 68 6.43 0.90 8.04
N THR A 69 6.84 -0.21 8.63
CA THR A 69 7.49 -0.26 9.94
C THR A 69 8.82 -0.95 9.78
N ASP A 70 9.89 -0.39 10.32
CA ASP A 70 11.19 -1.03 10.38
C ASP A 70 11.39 -1.78 11.71
N SER A 71 12.56 -2.40 11.87
CA SER A 71 12.91 -3.19 13.04
C SER A 71 13.39 -2.38 14.25
N LYS A 72 13.51 -1.05 14.16
CA LYS A 72 14.24 -0.21 15.13
C LYS A 72 13.34 0.70 15.97
#